data_AF-A0A7J3Z4H4-F1
#
_entry.id   AF-A0A7J3Z4H4-F1
#
_cell.length_a   1.000
_cell.length_b   1.000
_cell.length_c   1.000
_cell.angle_alpha   90.00
_cell.angle_beta   90.00
_cell.angle_gamma   90.00
#
_symmetry.space_group_name_H-M   'P 1'
#
loop_
_entity.id
_entity.type
_entity.pdbx_description
1 polymer ?
#
loop_
_entity_poly.entity_id
_entity_poly.type
_entity_poly.pdbx_seq_one_letter_code
_entity_poly.pdbx_strand_id
1 'polypeptide(L)'
;MSEELVQLAFRTSAVAFIANIAVALYGILSRPSLVKKFMCLILFTDSINLFAIFIGFRVLRSSYPLPPILSNVPRSLEELERFASTAVDPLPQALILTAIVIGLATSMFILGLILMYHRLHGTTDVHAAVEAEEVEESAE
;
A
#
# COMPACT_ATOMS: atom_id res chain seq x y z
N MET A 1 -10.26 28.54 -10.67
CA MET A 1 -8.83 28.21 -10.45
C MET A 1 -8.63 27.19 -9.34
N SER A 2 -9.21 27.33 -8.14
CA SER A 2 -9.10 26.30 -7.08
C SER A 2 -9.80 24.98 -7.44
N GLU A 3 -11.00 25.02 -8.02
CA GLU A 3 -11.73 23.79 -8.40
C GLU A 3 -11.03 23.00 -9.52
N GLU A 4 -10.50 23.68 -10.54
CA GLU A 4 -9.73 23.04 -11.62
C GLU A 4 -8.43 22.40 -11.09
N LEU A 5 -7.75 23.04 -10.14
CA LEU A 5 -6.56 22.48 -9.49
C LEU A 5 -6.90 21.24 -8.66
N VAL A 6 -8.01 21.26 -7.92
CA VAL A 6 -8.48 20.09 -7.16
C VAL A 6 -8.86 18.95 -8.10
N GLN A 7 -9.55 19.25 -9.20
CA GLN A 7 -9.93 18.25 -10.19
C GLN A 7 -8.72 17.67 -10.94
N LEU A 8 -7.74 18.51 -11.26
CA LEU A 8 -6.47 18.07 -11.84
C LEU A 8 -5.70 17.18 -10.88
N ALA A 9 -5.57 17.58 -9.61
CA ALA A 9 -4.90 16.80 -8.58
C ALA A 9 -5.55 15.41 -8.45
N PHE A 10 -6.88 15.36 -8.32
CA PHE A 10 -7.63 14.11 -8.21
C PHE A 10 -7.41 13.20 -9.43
N ARG A 11 -7.43 13.77 -10.64
CA ARG A 11 -7.16 13.02 -11.88
C ARG A 11 -5.73 12.50 -11.93
N THR A 12 -4.74 13.31 -11.55
CA THR A 12 -3.34 12.88 -11.51
C THR A 12 -3.10 11.78 -10.47
N SER A 13 -3.70 11.89 -9.28
CA SER A 13 -3.63 10.86 -8.25
C SER A 13 -4.27 9.55 -8.71
N ALA A 14 -5.41 9.61 -9.39
CA ALA A 14 -6.07 8.42 -9.94
C ALA A 14 -5.20 7.73 -11.01
N VAL A 15 -4.60 8.49 -11.93
CA VAL A 15 -3.68 7.94 -12.95
C VAL A 15 -2.43 7.33 -12.30
N ALA A 16 -1.84 8.01 -11.32
CA ALA A 16 -0.68 7.50 -10.59
C ALA A 16 -0.99 6.20 -9.84
N PHE A 17 -2.17 6.11 -9.20
CA PHE A 17 -2.63 4.90 -8.54
C PHE A 17 -2.78 3.72 -9.51
N ILE A 18 -3.46 3.93 -10.64
CA ILE A 18 -3.62 2.90 -11.68
C ILE A 18 -2.26 2.45 -12.21
N ALA A 19 -1.34 3.38 -12.45
CA ALA A 19 0.01 3.08 -12.90
C ALA A 19 0.79 2.25 -11.87
N ASN A 20 0.75 2.61 -10.59
CA ASN A 20 1.42 1.86 -9.53
C ASN A 20 0.89 0.43 -9.40
N ILE A 21 -0.43 0.25 -9.41
CA ILE A 21 -1.06 -1.08 -9.37
C ILE A 21 -0.65 -1.92 -10.59
N ALA A 22 -0.67 -1.33 -11.79
CA ALA A 22 -0.28 -2.03 -13.01
C ALA A 22 1.20 -2.46 -12.98
N VAL A 23 2.10 -1.57 -12.55
CA VAL A 23 3.54 -1.87 -12.41
C VAL A 23 3.78 -2.93 -11.34
N ALA A 24 3.09 -2.84 -10.21
CA ALA A 24 3.23 -3.81 -9.13
C ALA A 24 2.76 -5.21 -9.56
N LEU A 25 1.58 -5.32 -10.19
CA LEU A 25 1.05 -6.58 -10.73
C LEU A 25 1.95 -7.17 -11.80
N TYR A 26 2.39 -6.35 -12.76
CA TYR A 26 3.34 -6.77 -13.80
C TYR A 26 4.65 -7.28 -13.18
N GLY A 27 5.17 -6.58 -12.18
CA GLY A 27 6.40 -6.94 -11.50
C GLY A 27 6.32 -8.24 -10.71
N ILE A 28 5.17 -8.54 -10.09
CA ILE A 28 4.92 -9.79 -9.37
C ILE A 28 4.88 -10.98 -10.34
N LEU A 29 4.22 -10.81 -11.49
CA LEU A 29 3.98 -11.92 -12.45
C LEU A 29 5.16 -12.19 -13.37
N SER A 30 5.85 -11.15 -13.87
CA SER A 30 6.82 -11.31 -14.96
C SER A 30 8.29 -11.39 -14.51
N ARG A 31 8.62 -11.07 -13.25
CA ARG A 31 10.02 -11.04 -12.80
C ARG A 31 10.44 -12.41 -12.24
N PRO A 32 11.57 -12.98 -12.68
CA PRO A 32 12.01 -14.30 -12.20
C PRO A 32 12.63 -14.26 -10.79
N SER A 33 13.29 -13.15 -10.42
CA SER A 33 13.93 -13.00 -9.11
C SER A 33 12.92 -12.75 -7.98
N LEU A 34 13.03 -13.53 -6.90
CA LEU A 34 12.23 -13.41 -5.68
C LEU A 34 12.34 -12.03 -5.02
N VAL A 35 13.53 -11.41 -5.04
CA VAL A 35 13.73 -10.06 -4.47
C VAL A 35 12.93 -9.02 -5.26
N LYS A 36 12.87 -9.13 -6.58
CA LYS A 36 12.08 -8.23 -7.42
C LYS A 36 10.59 -8.42 -7.19
N LYS A 37 10.12 -9.68 -7.07
CA LYS A 37 8.72 -9.98 -6.72
C LYS A 37 8.34 -9.38 -5.37
N PHE A 38 9.21 -9.52 -4.37
CA PHE A 38 9.02 -8.95 -3.03
C PHE A 38 8.88 -7.43 -3.05
N MET A 39 9.77 -6.71 -3.75
CA MET A 39 9.66 -5.25 -3.88
C MET A 39 8.36 -4.82 -4.58
N CYS A 40 7.90 -5.60 -5.56
CA CYS A 40 6.61 -5.34 -6.23
C CYS A 40 5.41 -5.63 -5.32
N LEU A 41 5.52 -6.61 -4.42
CA LEU A 41 4.50 -6.92 -3.42
C LEU A 41 4.35 -5.80 -2.37
N ILE A 42 5.47 -5.20 -1.95
CA ILE A 42 5.45 -4.01 -1.09
C ILE A 42 4.74 -2.86 -1.81
N LEU A 43 5.14 -2.55 -3.05
CA LEU A 43 4.51 -1.50 -3.86
C LEU A 43 3.00 -1.72 -4.03
N PHE A 44 2.57 -2.97 -4.21
CA PHE A 44 1.15 -3.33 -4.30
C PHE A 44 0.41 -3.04 -2.98
N THR A 45 0.99 -3.47 -1.86
CA THR A 45 0.43 -3.24 -0.52
C THR A 45 0.31 -1.74 -0.21
N ASP A 46 1.35 -0.97 -0.50
CA ASP A 46 1.35 0.49 -0.32
C ASP A 46 0.31 1.17 -1.20
N SER A 47 0.11 0.68 -2.43
CA SER A 47 -0.93 1.20 -3.32
C SER A 47 -2.33 0.95 -2.76
N ILE A 48 -2.61 -0.24 -2.23
CA ILE A 48 -3.88 -0.56 -1.57
C ILE A 48 -4.10 0.33 -0.34
N ASN A 49 -3.06 0.52 0.47
CA ASN A 49 -3.12 1.39 1.65
C ASN A 49 -3.45 2.84 1.23
N LEU A 50 -2.81 3.35 0.18
CA LEU A 50 -3.09 4.69 -0.35
C LEU A 50 -4.55 4.81 -0.84
N PHE A 51 -5.05 3.80 -1.55
CA PHE A 51 -6.44 3.76 -2.02
C PHE A 51 -7.44 3.80 -0.86
N ALA A 52 -7.18 3.04 0.21
CA ALA A 52 -8.02 3.06 1.39
C ALA A 52 -8.07 4.45 2.07
N ILE A 53 -6.95 5.18 2.13
CA ILE A 53 -6.94 6.57 2.64
C ILE A 53 -7.83 7.46 1.76
N PHE A 54 -7.72 7.28 0.45
CA PHE A 54 -8.43 8.09 -0.54
C PHE A 54 -9.95 7.96 -0.44
N ILE A 55 -10.46 6.77 -0.09
CA ILE A 55 -11.90 6.54 0.17
C ILE A 55 -12.40 7.37 1.36
N GLY A 56 -11.57 7.54 2.40
CA GLY A 56 -11.91 8.32 3.59
C GLY A 56 -11.81 9.84 3.42
N PHE A 57 -11.30 10.32 2.28
CA PHE A 57 -11.07 11.73 2.06
C PHE A 57 -12.37 12.46 1.71
N ARG A 58 -12.69 13.49 2.49
CA ARG A 58 -13.82 14.39 2.23
C ARG A 58 -13.36 15.67 1.55
N VAL A 59 -13.93 15.97 0.40
CA VAL A 59 -13.76 17.26 -0.28
C VAL A 59 -14.80 18.23 0.26
N LEU A 60 -14.38 19.19 1.09
CA LEU A 60 -15.24 20.29 1.50
C LEU A 60 -15.11 21.46 0.54
N ARG A 61 -16.25 22.01 0.09
CA ARG A 61 -16.29 23.19 -0.82
C ARG A 61 -15.73 24.47 -0.20
N SER A 62 -15.80 24.61 1.13
CA SER A 62 -15.54 25.88 1.82
C SER A 62 -14.24 25.94 2.61
N SER A 63 -13.62 24.79 2.95
CA SER A 63 -12.42 24.71 3.80
C SER A 63 -11.64 23.43 3.50
N TYR A 64 -10.34 23.43 3.83
CA TYR A 64 -9.56 22.20 3.88
C TYR A 64 -10.10 21.28 4.99
N PRO A 65 -10.22 19.97 4.74
CA PRO A 65 -10.71 19.05 5.75
C PRO A 65 -9.71 18.97 6.91
N LEU A 66 -10.23 18.94 8.14
CA LEU A 66 -9.40 18.85 9.33
C LEU A 66 -8.95 17.39 9.54
N PRO A 67 -7.74 17.16 10.10
CA PRO A 67 -7.37 15.83 10.56
C PRO A 67 -8.34 15.38 11.65
N PRO A 68 -8.60 14.06 11.80
CA PRO A 68 -9.55 13.54 12.77
C PRO A 68 -8.90 13.45 14.16
N ILE A 69 -8.31 14.56 14.60
CA ILE A 69 -7.61 14.71 15.86
C ILE A 69 -8.17 15.98 16.51
N LEU A 70 -8.80 15.81 17.67
CA LEU A 70 -9.26 16.94 18.48
C LEU A 70 -8.06 17.51 19.24
N SER A 71 -7.57 18.68 18.81
CA SER A 71 -6.45 19.37 19.45
C SER A 71 -6.85 20.07 20.76
N ASN A 72 -8.11 20.47 20.88
CA ASN A 72 -8.67 21.12 22.07
C ASN A 72 -9.96 20.41 22.47
N VAL A 73 -10.24 20.32 23.76
CA VAL A 73 -11.54 19.83 24.26
C VAL A 73 -12.61 20.84 23.86
N PRO A 74 -13.65 20.43 23.11
CA PRO A 74 -14.75 21.33 22.71
C PRO A 74 -15.42 21.88 23.96
N ARG A 75 -15.65 23.19 24.00
CA ARG A 75 -16.32 23.85 25.14
C ARG A 75 -17.83 23.92 24.93
N SER A 76 -18.31 23.66 23.72
CA SER A 76 -19.72 23.65 23.35
C SER A 76 -20.06 22.51 22.40
N LEU A 77 -21.34 22.12 22.36
CA LEU A 77 -21.89 21.17 21.38
C LEU A 77 -21.72 21.67 19.94
N GLU A 78 -21.80 22.99 19.73
CA GLU A 78 -21.68 23.61 18.42
C GLU A 78 -20.25 23.48 17.83
N GLU A 79 -19.21 23.56 18.68
CA GLU A 79 -17.83 23.31 18.28
C GLU A 79 -17.60 21.85 17.88
N LEU A 80 -18.25 20.91 18.58
CA LEU A 80 -18.18 19.48 18.29
C LEU A 80 -18.87 19.15 16.95
N GLU A 81 -20.04 19.73 16.68
CA GLU A 81 -20.75 19.56 15.41
C GLU A 81 -19.97 20.14 14.22
N ARG A 82 -19.36 21.32 14.39
CA ARG A 82 -18.47 21.91 13.37
C ARG A 82 -17.27 21.01 13.09
N PHE A 83 -16.64 20.43 14.12
CA PHE A 83 -15.55 19.48 13.95
C PHE A 83 -16.01 18.23 13.18
N ALA A 84 -17.12 17.60 13.58
CA ALA A 84 -17.66 16.41 12.93
C ALA A 84 -18.04 16.63 11.45
N SER A 85 -18.48 17.85 11.10
CA SER A 85 -18.80 18.22 9.72
C SER A 85 -17.57 18.51 8.84
N THR A 86 -16.44 18.87 9.46
CA THR A 86 -15.22 19.32 8.74
C THR A 86 -14.09 18.28 8.75
N ALA A 87 -14.09 17.35 9.71
CA ALA A 87 -13.06 16.32 9.82
C ALA A 87 -13.22 15.21 8.77
N VAL A 88 -12.08 14.63 8.37
CA VAL A 88 -12.04 13.38 7.58
C VAL A 88 -12.47 12.16 8.40
N ASP A 89 -12.82 11.07 7.74
CA ASP A 89 -13.24 9.84 8.42
C ASP A 89 -12.05 9.20 9.19
N PRO A 90 -12.17 8.96 10.51
CA PRO A 90 -11.14 8.26 11.28
C PRO A 90 -11.07 6.76 10.99
N LEU A 91 -12.12 6.14 10.46
CA LEU A 91 -12.18 4.68 10.28
C LEU A 91 -11.13 4.16 9.30
N PRO A 92 -10.95 4.73 8.09
CA PRO A 92 -9.90 4.27 7.19
C PRO A 92 -8.50 4.46 7.76
N GLN A 93 -8.27 5.51 8.55
CA GLN A 93 -6.96 5.77 9.17
C GLN A 93 -6.56 4.68 10.16
N ALA A 94 -7.49 4.26 11.02
CA ALA A 94 -7.26 3.17 11.97
C ALA A 94 -7.01 1.82 11.27
N LEU A 95 -7.79 1.54 10.21
CA LEU A 95 -7.66 0.32 9.42
C LEU A 95 -6.27 0.23 8.75
N ILE A 96 -5.78 1.34 8.22
CA ILE A 96 -4.53 1.39 7.47
C ILE A 96 -3.32 1.32 8.40
N LEU A 97 -3.39 1.93 9.58
CA LEU A 97 -2.35 1.77 10.59
C LEU A 97 -2.14 0.30 10.95
N THR A 98 -3.24 -0.46 11.03
CA THR A 98 -3.21 -1.91 11.28
C THR A 98 -2.64 -2.67 10.08
N ALA A 99 -3.06 -2.32 8.85
CA ALA A 99 -2.55 -2.91 7.62
C ALA A 99 -1.03 -2.72 7.45
N ILE A 100 -0.49 -1.54 7.83
CA ILE A 100 0.94 -1.25 7.77
C ILE A 100 1.73 -2.18 8.69
N VAL A 101 1.28 -2.40 9.92
CA VAL A 101 1.98 -3.27 10.88
C VAL A 101 1.95 -4.74 10.41
N ILE A 102 0.82 -5.20 9.89
CA ILE A 102 0.70 -6.54 9.28
C ILE A 102 1.62 -6.66 8.06
N GLY A 103 1.63 -5.64 7.19
CA GLY A 103 2.48 -5.57 6.01
C GLY A 103 3.97 -5.63 6.37
N LEU A 104 4.39 -4.93 7.43
CA LEU A 104 5.76 -5.00 7.93
C LEU A 104 6.13 -6.41 8.43
N ALA A 105 5.28 -7.01 9.27
CA ALA A 105 5.52 -8.34 9.82
C ALA A 105 5.64 -9.41 8.72
N THR A 106 4.70 -9.39 7.76
CA THR A 106 4.72 -10.31 6.61
C THR A 106 5.90 -10.05 5.68
N SER A 107 6.30 -8.78 5.47
CA SER A 107 7.46 -8.44 4.67
C SER A 107 8.76 -8.96 5.28
N MET A 108 8.94 -8.83 6.59
CA MET A 108 10.09 -9.39 7.30
C MET A 108 10.13 -10.91 7.19
N PHE A 109 8.98 -11.58 7.29
CA PHE A 109 8.86 -13.02 7.12
C PHE A 109 9.26 -13.47 5.70
N ILE A 110 8.70 -12.85 4.66
CA ILE A 110 9.03 -13.17 3.26
C ILE A 110 10.51 -12.90 2.97
N LEU A 111 11.06 -11.79 3.47
CA LEU A 111 12.48 -11.51 3.30
C LEU A 111 13.36 -12.57 3.98
N GLY A 112 12.96 -13.05 5.17
CA GLY A 112 13.61 -14.18 5.84
C GLY A 112 13.59 -15.45 4.99
N LEU A 113 12.45 -15.77 4.35
CA LEU A 113 12.33 -16.90 3.42
C LEU A 113 13.24 -16.74 2.19
N ILE A 114 13.30 -15.54 1.61
CA ILE A 114 14.18 -15.26 0.47
C ILE A 114 15.65 -15.44 0.85
N LEU A 115 16.05 -14.99 2.04
CA LEU A 115 17.41 -15.20 2.55
C LEU A 115 17.71 -16.67 2.77
N MET A 116 16.76 -17.44 3.32
CA MET A 116 16.90 -18.87 3.51
C MET A 116 17.02 -19.61 2.17
N TYR A 117 16.16 -19.29 1.21
CA TYR A 117 16.20 -19.82 -0.15
C TYR A 117 17.55 -19.56 -0.83
N HIS A 118 18.05 -18.33 -0.74
CA HIS A 118 19.36 -17.97 -1.28
C HIS A 118 20.50 -18.75 -0.62
N ARG A 119 20.42 -19.05 0.68
CA ARG A 119 21.43 -19.88 1.37
C ARG A 119 21.41 -21.34 0.92
N LEU A 120 20.25 -21.88 0.56
CA LEU A 120 20.08 -23.26 0.12
C LEU A 120 20.48 -23.46 -1.35
N HIS A 121 20.00 -22.60 -2.25
CA HIS A 121 20.18 -22.78 -3.70
C HIS A 121 21.24 -21.85 -4.32
N GLY A 122 21.80 -20.89 -3.57
CA GLY A 122 22.78 -19.93 -4.08
C GLY A 122 22.21 -18.95 -5.13
N THR A 123 20.91 -19.00 -5.42
CA THR A 123 20.22 -18.16 -6.39
C THR A 123 18.98 -17.51 -5.76
N THR A 124 18.52 -16.42 -6.35
CA THR A 124 17.21 -15.81 -6.03
C THR A 124 16.21 -15.99 -7.18
N ASP A 125 16.61 -16.68 -8.24
CA ASP A 125 15.76 -17.00 -9.38
C ASP A 125 14.91 -18.23 -9.05
N VAL A 126 13.61 -18.14 -9.34
CA VAL A 126 12.66 -19.23 -9.11
C VAL A 126 12.85 -20.34 -10.15
N HIS A 127 13.17 -20.00 -11.40
CA HIS A 127 13.29 -21.01 -12.46
C HIS A 127 14.56 -21.85 -12.30
N ALA A 128 15.66 -21.22 -11.87
CA ALA A 128 16.93 -21.91 -11.70
C ALA A 128 16.93 -22.99 -10.59
N ALA A 129 16.06 -22.89 -9.58
CA ALA A 129 15.95 -23.94 -8.57
C ALA A 129 15.01 -25.07 -9.01
N VAL A 130 13.92 -24.76 -9.72
CA VAL A 130 13.00 -25.78 -10.26
C VAL A 130 13.72 -26.67 -11.28
N GLU A 131 14.53 -26.07 -12.16
CA GLU A 131 15.34 -26.84 -13.11
C GLU A 131 16.38 -27.75 -12.43
N ALA A 132 16.87 -27.39 -11.24
CA ALA A 132 17.80 -28.23 -10.49
C ALA A 132 17.11 -29.45 -9.85
N GLU A 133 15.89 -29.28 -9.33
CA GLU A 133 15.07 -30.39 -8.78
C GLU A 133 14.64 -31.38 -9.88
N GLU A 134 14.17 -30.88 -11.04
CA GLU A 134 13.71 -31.75 -12.14
C GLU A 134 14.85 -32.62 -12.71
N VAL A 135 16.08 -32.13 -12.71
CA VAL A 135 17.27 -32.89 -13.14
C VAL A 135 17.65 -33.97 -12.13
N GLU A 136 17.49 -33.71 -10.84
CA GLU A 136 17.78 -34.67 -9.77
C GLU A 136 16.74 -35.80 -9.76
N GLU A 137 15.45 -35.47 -9.94
CA GLU A 137 14.35 -36.45 -10.04
C GLU A 137 14.41 -37.30 -11.32
N SER A 138 14.91 -36.74 -12.43
CA SER A 138 15.10 -37.49 -13.68
C SER A 138 16.34 -38.40 -13.67
N ALA A 139 17.21 -38.28 -12.66
CA ALA A 139 18.44 -39.05 -12.52
C ALA A 139 18.31 -40.25 -11.56
N GLU A 140 17.22 -40.34 -10.79
CA GLU A 140 16.80 -41.51 -9.98
C GLU A 140 15.88 -42.46 -10.78
#